data_AF-A0A2V9PZT0-F1
#
_entry.id   AF-A0A2V9PZT0-F1
#
_cell.length_a   1.000
_cell.length_b   1.000
_cell.length_c   1.000
_cell.angle_alpha   90.00
_cell.angle_beta   90.00
_cell.angle_gamma   90.00
#
_symmetry.space_group_name_H-M   'P 1'
#
loop_
_entity.id
_entity.type
_entity.pdbx_description
1 polymer ?
#
loop_
_entity_poly.entity_id
_entity_poly.type
_entity_poly.pdbx_seq_one_letter_code
_entity_poly.pdbx_strand_id
1 'polypeptide(L)'
;MTRPQYYRIKLKRIPGKYRSYQPLPVTRYSPLKLRKQVEAFAIYFKPEFDYAIREFDAREKDPYTAYLFPDPHANVWIGACCFRPESYAYDVDSETLRWIWLHPYHRMKGVLTEAWPFFRASHGDCFVEPPLSLGMLHFVLRHNRGSRFFGYYEKLAGQSQLGFVNGISKA
;
A
#
# COMPACT_ATOMS: atom_id res chain seq x y z
N MET A 1 2.85 12.64 -28.02
CA MET A 1 2.34 12.61 -26.63
C MET A 1 3.51 12.51 -25.66
N THR A 2 3.88 13.64 -25.07
CA THR A 2 4.97 13.76 -24.09
C THR A 2 4.50 13.15 -22.76
N ARG A 3 5.13 12.06 -22.31
CA ARG A 3 4.88 11.49 -20.97
C ARG A 3 5.11 12.60 -19.93
N PRO A 4 4.14 12.89 -19.04
CA PRO A 4 4.35 13.86 -17.98
C PRO A 4 5.57 13.46 -17.14
N GLN A 5 6.48 14.39 -16.85
CA GLN A 5 7.73 14.19 -16.07
C GLN A 5 7.49 13.85 -14.57
N TYR A 6 6.28 13.44 -14.18
CA TYR A 6 5.81 13.29 -12.80
C TYR A 6 6.54 12.21 -11.98
N TYR A 7 7.34 11.33 -12.60
CA TYR A 7 7.95 10.19 -11.91
C TYR A 7 9.46 10.14 -11.96
N ARG A 8 10.14 11.29 -11.80
CA ARG A 8 11.58 11.28 -11.47
C ARG A 8 11.78 11.06 -9.96
N ILE A 9 11.13 10.03 -9.41
CA ILE A 9 11.26 9.65 -8.01
C ILE A 9 12.63 8.98 -7.85
N LYS A 10 13.51 9.61 -7.08
CA LYS A 10 14.84 9.05 -6.80
C LYS A 10 14.71 7.94 -5.75
N LEU A 11 14.61 6.71 -6.21
CA LEU A 11 14.59 5.53 -5.34
C LEU A 11 15.93 5.38 -4.61
N LYS A 12 15.86 5.07 -3.31
CA LYS A 12 17.06 4.88 -2.49
C LYS A 12 17.55 3.44 -2.59
N ARG A 13 18.88 3.29 -2.66
CA ARG A 13 19.53 1.98 -2.62
C ARG A 13 19.29 1.28 -1.30
N ILE A 14 19.12 -0.04 -1.37
CA ILE A 14 19.02 -0.92 -0.20
C ILE A 14 20.44 -1.15 0.34
N PRO A 15 20.70 -0.83 1.63
CA PRO A 15 21.94 -1.21 2.30
C PRO A 15 22.11 -2.74 2.32
N GLY A 16 23.34 -3.23 2.16
CA GLY A 16 23.61 -4.68 2.02
C GLY A 16 22.94 -5.57 3.06
N LYS A 17 22.96 -5.15 4.34
CA LYS A 17 22.33 -5.87 5.46
C LYS A 17 20.79 -5.97 5.43
N TYR A 18 20.13 -5.25 4.52
CA TYR A 18 18.68 -5.25 4.35
C TYR A 18 18.24 -5.81 3.00
N ARG A 19 19.16 -6.39 2.22
CA ARG A 19 18.84 -7.03 0.94
C ARG A 19 18.00 -8.28 1.20
N SER A 20 16.84 -8.33 0.58
CA SER A 20 15.90 -9.44 0.66
C SER A 20 15.02 -9.42 -0.58
N TYR A 21 14.42 -10.57 -0.91
CA TYR A 21 13.32 -10.66 -1.88
C TYR A 21 11.98 -10.33 -1.24
N GLN A 22 11.85 -10.53 0.08
CA GLN A 22 10.63 -10.26 0.84
C GLN A 22 10.58 -8.79 1.29
N PRO A 23 9.38 -8.21 1.47
CA PRO A 23 9.22 -6.90 2.07
C PRO A 23 9.90 -6.83 3.45
N LEU A 24 10.65 -5.76 3.71
CA LEU A 24 11.34 -5.57 4.99
C LEU A 24 10.37 -5.00 6.02
N PRO A 25 10.08 -5.69 7.16
CA PRO A 25 9.28 -5.12 8.24
C PRO A 25 10.00 -3.94 8.90
N VAL A 26 9.24 -2.88 9.16
CA VAL A 26 9.66 -1.65 9.82
C VAL A 26 8.64 -1.31 10.89
N THR A 27 9.07 -1.29 12.15
CA THR A 27 8.23 -0.96 13.31
C THR A 27 8.74 0.32 13.99
N ARG A 28 8.03 0.79 15.03
CA ARG A 28 8.48 1.93 15.85
C ARG A 28 9.88 1.76 16.46
N TYR A 29 10.34 0.51 16.63
CA TYR A 29 11.66 0.18 17.16
C TYR A 29 12.75 0.10 16.09
N SER A 30 12.38 0.10 14.80
CA SER A 30 13.35 0.08 13.72
C SER A 30 14.17 1.38 13.63
N PRO A 31 15.39 1.33 13.09
CA PRO A 31 16.21 2.51 12.87
C PRO A 31 15.45 3.63 12.16
N LEU A 32 15.59 4.88 12.64
CA LEU A 32 14.88 6.05 12.10
C LEU A 32 15.07 6.21 10.58
N LYS A 33 16.23 5.81 10.04
CA LYS A 33 16.50 5.87 8.59
C LYS A 33 15.55 5.00 7.77
N LEU A 34 15.11 3.85 8.28
CA LEU A 34 14.13 2.98 7.61
C LEU A 34 12.72 3.54 7.73
N ARG A 35 12.34 4.02 8.93
CA ARG A 35 11.05 4.69 9.14
C ARG A 35 10.88 5.92 8.24
N LYS A 36 11.94 6.73 8.09
CA LYS A 36 11.97 7.84 7.12
C LYS A 36 11.85 7.40 5.66
N GLN A 37 12.19 6.16 5.33
CA GLN A 37 11.99 5.65 3.98
C GLN A 37 10.53 5.26 3.73
N VAL A 38 9.85 4.68 4.74
CA VAL A 38 8.41 4.41 4.69
C VAL A 38 7.66 5.73 4.54
N GLU A 39 7.98 6.72 5.38
CA GLU A 39 7.41 8.08 5.33
C GLU A 39 7.57 8.73 3.96
N ALA A 40 8.73 8.60 3.31
CA ALA A 40 8.93 9.15 1.98
C ALA A 40 7.93 8.59 0.95
N PHE A 41 7.58 7.30 1.06
CA PHE A 41 6.56 6.69 0.20
C PHE A 41 5.14 7.09 0.60
N ALA A 42 4.84 7.26 1.89
CA ALA A 42 3.56 7.81 2.34
C ALA A 42 3.33 9.23 1.81
N ILE A 43 4.40 10.04 1.68
CA ILE A 43 4.33 11.36 1.05
C ILE A 43 3.98 11.28 -0.43
N TYR A 44 4.50 10.28 -1.17
CA TYR A 44 4.13 10.07 -2.58
C TYR A 44 2.70 9.54 -2.76
N PHE A 45 2.21 8.77 -1.79
CA PHE A 45 0.82 8.31 -1.77
C PHE A 45 -0.17 9.48 -1.70
N LYS A 46 0.13 10.51 -0.89
CA LYS A 46 -0.77 11.63 -0.62
C LYS A 46 -1.30 12.37 -1.87
N PRO A 47 -0.45 12.90 -2.78
CA PRO A 47 -0.93 13.63 -3.97
C PRO A 47 -1.55 12.70 -5.02
N GLU A 48 -1.26 11.40 -5.00
CA GLU A 48 -1.79 10.46 -5.99
C GLU A 48 -3.22 10.01 -5.69
N PHE A 49 -3.63 10.10 -4.42
CA PHE A 49 -4.94 9.64 -3.95
C PHE A 49 -5.79 10.75 -3.31
N ASP A 50 -5.37 12.02 -3.45
CA ASP A 50 -6.05 13.21 -2.89
C ASP A 50 -6.36 13.10 -1.38
N TYR A 51 -5.51 12.40 -0.63
CA TYR A 51 -5.68 12.33 0.82
C TYR A 51 -5.30 13.68 1.46
N ALA A 52 -6.20 14.24 2.26
CA ALA A 52 -5.90 15.46 3.03
C ALA A 52 -4.85 15.20 4.13
N ILE A 53 -4.73 13.96 4.61
CA ILE A 53 -4.00 13.59 5.83
C ILE A 53 -2.66 12.91 5.49
N ARG A 54 -1.69 13.03 6.40
CA ARG A 54 -0.42 12.32 6.33
C ARG A 54 -0.58 10.94 7.00
N GLU A 55 -0.57 9.90 6.18
CA GLU A 55 -0.81 8.50 6.61
C GLU A 55 0.26 7.90 7.53
N PHE A 56 1.45 8.50 7.56
CA PHE A 56 2.60 7.97 8.32
C PHE A 56 3.56 9.08 8.75
N ASP A 57 4.02 9.02 10.00
CA ASP A 57 5.13 9.83 10.52
C ASP A 57 6.24 8.91 11.02
N ALA A 58 7.46 9.10 10.53
CA ALA A 58 8.60 8.29 10.92
C ALA A 58 8.88 8.32 12.44
N ARG A 59 8.35 9.28 13.19
CA ARG A 59 8.47 9.42 14.65
C ARG A 59 7.21 9.05 15.42
N GLU A 60 6.14 8.60 14.77
CA GLU A 60 4.95 8.15 15.47
C GLU A 60 5.26 7.00 16.44
N LYS A 61 4.55 6.98 17.57
CA LYS A 61 4.76 6.03 18.66
C LYS A 61 3.72 4.92 18.69
N ASP A 62 2.58 5.14 18.05
CA ASP A 62 1.48 4.18 18.03
C ASP A 62 1.92 2.85 17.40
N PRO A 63 1.30 1.72 17.76
CA PRO A 63 1.58 0.44 17.13
C PRO A 63 1.28 0.46 15.64
N TYR A 64 2.26 0.03 14.85
CA TYR A 64 2.13 -0.25 13.43
C TYR A 64 3.17 -1.28 13.00
N THR A 65 2.89 -1.93 11.88
CA THR A 65 3.88 -2.68 11.11
C THR A 65 3.88 -2.17 9.68
N ALA A 66 4.93 -1.43 9.32
CA ALA A 66 5.13 -0.97 7.95
C ALA A 66 6.08 -1.90 7.22
N TYR A 67 6.03 -1.86 5.89
CA TYR A 67 6.95 -2.63 5.07
C TYR A 67 7.58 -1.78 3.99
N LEU A 68 8.84 -2.04 3.68
CA LEU A 68 9.52 -1.52 2.50
C LEU A 68 9.61 -2.62 1.45
N PHE A 69 9.13 -2.36 0.23
CA PHE A 69 9.19 -3.29 -0.89
C PHE A 69 10.56 -3.16 -1.59
N PRO A 70 11.35 -4.24 -1.68
CA PRO A 70 12.59 -4.23 -2.44
C PRO A 70 12.36 -4.52 -3.93
N ASP A 71 13.19 -3.93 -4.78
CA ASP A 71 13.57 -4.54 -6.05
C ASP A 71 14.96 -5.17 -5.86
N PRO A 72 15.06 -6.51 -5.80
CA PRO A 72 16.33 -7.20 -5.56
C PRO A 72 17.30 -7.05 -6.73
N HIS A 73 16.81 -6.86 -7.96
CA HIS A 73 17.65 -6.71 -9.15
C HIS A 73 18.26 -5.32 -9.24
N ALA A 74 17.43 -4.28 -9.03
CA ALA A 74 17.91 -2.89 -9.03
C ALA A 74 18.54 -2.47 -7.68
N ASN A 75 18.37 -3.28 -6.64
CA ASN A 75 18.82 -3.04 -5.28
C ASN A 75 18.34 -1.67 -4.74
N VAL A 76 17.06 -1.37 -4.93
CA VAL A 76 16.39 -0.13 -4.46
C VAL A 76 15.07 -0.45 -3.78
N TRP A 77 14.64 0.44 -2.88
CA TRP A 77 13.27 0.40 -2.37
C TRP A 77 12.32 0.93 -3.45
N ILE A 78 11.24 0.20 -3.74
CA ILE A 78 10.26 0.53 -4.79
C ILE A 78 8.88 0.90 -4.26
N GLY A 79 8.67 0.82 -2.95
CA GLY A 79 7.40 1.19 -2.34
C GLY A 79 7.34 0.89 -0.85
N ALA A 80 6.19 1.17 -0.27
CA ALA A 80 5.90 0.82 1.12
C ALA A 80 4.40 0.57 1.34
N CYS A 81 4.09 -0.06 2.46
CA CYS A 81 2.73 -0.13 3.00
C CYS A 81 2.75 -0.05 4.53
N CYS A 82 1.58 0.11 5.13
CA CYS A 82 1.44 0.15 6.59
C CYS A 82 0.20 -0.63 7.06
N PHE A 83 0.41 -1.52 8.02
CA PHE A 83 -0.62 -2.21 8.78
C PHE A 83 -0.77 -1.59 10.17
N ARG A 84 -2.00 -1.53 10.67
CA ARG A 84 -2.34 -1.08 12.02
C ARG A 84 -3.37 -2.02 12.66
N PRO A 85 -3.45 -2.09 14.01
CA PRO A 85 -4.37 -3.00 14.72
C PRO A 85 -5.85 -2.81 14.40
N GLU A 86 -6.25 -1.60 14.01
CA GLU A 86 -7.64 -1.24 13.73
C GLU A 86 -7.71 -0.15 12.65
N SER A 87 -8.88 0.00 12.06
CA SER A 87 -9.18 1.16 11.23
C SER A 87 -9.61 2.36 12.08
N TYR A 88 -9.25 3.57 11.67
CA TYR A 88 -9.77 4.81 12.29
C TYR A 88 -10.95 5.40 11.54
N ALA A 89 -11.16 4.97 10.29
CA ALA A 89 -12.22 5.49 9.42
C ALA A 89 -13.41 4.54 9.34
N TYR A 90 -13.21 3.27 9.69
CA TYR A 90 -14.21 2.22 9.63
C TYR A 90 -14.29 1.52 10.99
N ASP A 91 -15.49 1.11 11.38
CA ASP A 91 -15.73 0.31 12.58
C ASP A 91 -15.27 -1.14 12.35
N VAL A 92 -13.94 -1.31 12.32
CA VAL A 92 -13.24 -2.56 12.06
C VAL A 92 -12.14 -2.72 13.09
N ASP A 93 -12.45 -3.45 14.17
CA ASP A 93 -11.49 -3.88 15.19
C ASP A 93 -10.70 -5.09 14.68
N SER A 94 -9.84 -4.86 13.70
CA SER A 94 -9.02 -5.89 13.07
C SER A 94 -7.81 -5.30 12.37
N GLU A 95 -6.76 -6.11 12.27
CA GLU A 95 -5.54 -5.76 11.56
C GLU A 95 -5.86 -5.24 10.16
N THR A 96 -5.41 -4.02 9.87
CA THR A 96 -5.85 -3.25 8.71
C THR A 96 -4.64 -2.77 7.91
N LEU A 97 -4.58 -3.15 6.64
CA LEU A 97 -3.72 -2.52 5.64
C LEU A 97 -4.30 -1.14 5.31
N ARG A 98 -3.76 -0.11 5.96
CA ARG A 98 -4.27 1.26 5.86
C ARG A 98 -3.91 1.92 4.52
N TRP A 99 -2.67 1.73 4.08
CA TRP A 99 -2.22 2.27 2.81
C TRP A 99 -1.13 1.40 2.21
N ILE A 100 -1.05 1.43 0.88
CA ILE A 100 0.01 0.83 0.11
C ILE A 100 0.34 1.72 -1.07
N TRP A 101 1.63 1.94 -1.28
CA TRP A 101 2.13 2.63 -2.44
C TRP A 101 3.29 1.86 -3.05
N LEU A 102 3.17 1.60 -4.35
CA LEU A 102 4.25 1.09 -5.18
C LEU A 102 4.58 2.13 -6.23
N HIS A 103 5.87 2.26 -6.54
CA HIS A 103 6.33 3.12 -7.62
C HIS A 103 5.60 2.74 -8.92
N PRO A 104 5.04 3.69 -9.69
CA PRO A 104 4.19 3.39 -10.84
C PRO A 104 4.81 2.44 -11.86
N TYR A 105 6.12 2.56 -12.11
CA TYR A 105 6.86 1.64 -13.00
C TYR A 105 6.90 0.18 -12.51
N HIS A 106 6.66 -0.08 -11.23
CA HIS A 106 6.67 -1.41 -10.63
C HIS A 106 5.28 -1.97 -10.38
N ARG A 107 4.21 -1.22 -10.69
CA ARG A 107 2.84 -1.72 -10.59
C ARG A 107 2.54 -2.71 -11.70
N MET A 108 1.58 -3.61 -11.45
CA MET A 108 1.16 -4.67 -12.39
C MET A 108 2.28 -5.65 -12.79
N LYS A 109 3.38 -5.69 -12.04
CA LYS A 109 4.51 -6.62 -12.24
C LYS A 109 4.57 -7.73 -11.19
N GLY A 110 3.45 -8.07 -10.56
CA GLY A 110 3.39 -9.15 -9.56
C GLY A 110 3.92 -8.81 -8.17
N VAL A 111 4.56 -7.65 -7.95
CA VAL A 111 5.17 -7.27 -6.64
C VAL A 111 4.27 -7.53 -5.44
N LEU A 112 3.02 -7.04 -5.47
CA LEU A 112 2.08 -7.26 -4.37
C LEU A 112 1.57 -8.70 -4.33
N THR A 113 1.35 -9.33 -5.49
CA THR A 113 0.92 -10.73 -5.57
C THR A 113 1.95 -11.68 -4.92
N GLU A 114 3.23 -11.44 -5.15
CA GLU A 114 4.33 -12.21 -4.56
C GLU A 114 4.48 -11.97 -3.05
N ALA A 115 4.28 -10.72 -2.61
CA ALA A 115 4.34 -10.35 -1.19
C ALA A 115 3.09 -10.78 -0.39
N TRP A 116 1.96 -11.04 -1.06
CA TRP A 116 0.68 -11.26 -0.38
C TRP A 116 0.67 -12.45 0.58
N PRO A 117 1.19 -13.64 0.22
CA PRO A 117 1.26 -14.76 1.15
C PRO A 117 2.03 -14.42 2.43
N PHE A 118 3.11 -13.65 2.32
CA PHE A 118 3.90 -13.18 3.46
C PHE A 118 3.08 -12.24 4.37
N PHE A 119 2.28 -11.34 3.80
CA PHE A 119 1.37 -10.51 4.59
C PHE A 119 0.25 -11.31 5.23
N ARG A 120 -0.34 -12.29 4.53
CA ARG A 120 -1.37 -13.16 5.10
C ARG A 120 -0.84 -14.01 6.25
N ALA A 121 0.41 -14.47 6.16
CA ALA A 121 1.06 -15.19 7.26
C ALA A 121 1.34 -14.27 8.48
N SER A 122 1.71 -13.01 8.24
CA SER A 122 2.07 -12.06 9.30
C SER A 122 0.86 -11.37 9.97
N HIS A 123 -0.20 -11.11 9.19
CA HIS A 123 -1.34 -10.25 9.58
C HIS A 123 -2.69 -10.98 9.52
N GLY A 124 -2.71 -12.24 9.09
CA GLY A 124 -3.94 -13.03 9.00
C GLY A 124 -4.94 -12.48 7.98
N ASP A 125 -6.22 -12.61 8.33
CA ASP A 125 -7.31 -12.06 7.53
C ASP A 125 -7.54 -10.58 7.86
N CYS A 126 -6.71 -9.75 7.24
CA CYS A 126 -6.69 -8.29 7.41
C CYS A 126 -7.67 -7.54 6.50
N PHE A 127 -8.15 -6.40 6.99
CA PHE A 127 -8.96 -5.46 6.22
C PHE A 127 -8.04 -4.59 5.34
N VAL A 128 -8.48 -4.25 4.13
CA VAL A 128 -7.78 -3.31 3.24
C VAL A 128 -8.61 -2.05 3.19
N GLU A 129 -8.10 -1.00 3.84
CA GLU A 129 -8.82 0.25 4.06
C GLU A 129 -9.02 1.03 2.75
N PRO A 130 -10.25 1.44 2.40
CA PRO A 130 -10.50 2.35 1.30
C PRO A 130 -10.07 3.80 1.59
N PRO A 131 -10.09 4.69 0.57
CA PRO A 131 -10.35 4.42 -0.85
C PRO A 131 -9.33 3.48 -1.51
N LEU A 132 -9.84 2.55 -2.33
CA LEU A 132 -9.01 1.62 -3.09
C LEU A 132 -8.83 2.13 -4.52
N SER A 133 -7.60 2.15 -5.01
CA SER A 133 -7.34 2.29 -6.45
C SER A 133 -8.02 1.16 -7.21
N LEU A 134 -8.34 1.36 -8.50
CA LEU A 134 -8.89 0.30 -9.35
C LEU A 134 -8.00 -0.96 -9.36
N GLY A 135 -6.68 -0.77 -9.39
CA GLY A 135 -5.73 -1.87 -9.31
C GLY A 135 -5.78 -2.62 -7.98
N MET A 136 -5.94 -1.90 -6.86
CA MET A 136 -6.05 -2.51 -5.53
C MET A 136 -7.41 -3.21 -5.35
N LEU A 137 -8.50 -2.63 -5.87
CA LEU A 137 -9.82 -3.25 -5.85
C LEU A 137 -9.82 -4.58 -6.63
N HIS A 138 -9.28 -4.58 -7.85
CA HIS A 138 -9.11 -5.81 -8.61
C HIS A 138 -8.22 -6.83 -7.89
N PHE A 139 -7.17 -6.36 -7.22
CA PHE A 139 -6.29 -7.21 -6.43
C PHE A 139 -7.04 -7.92 -5.30
N VAL A 140 -7.78 -7.18 -4.46
CA VAL A 140 -8.50 -7.80 -3.33
C VAL A 140 -9.63 -8.72 -3.79
N LEU A 141 -10.33 -8.39 -4.87
CA LEU A 141 -11.35 -9.28 -5.46
C LEU A 141 -10.77 -10.60 -5.98
N ARG A 142 -9.52 -10.58 -6.44
CA ARG A 142 -8.83 -11.78 -6.93
C ARG A 142 -8.24 -12.61 -5.80
N HIS A 143 -7.64 -11.97 -4.80
CA HIS A 143 -6.78 -12.63 -3.82
C HIS A 143 -7.41 -12.83 -2.44
N ASN A 144 -8.58 -12.24 -2.16
CA ASN A 144 -9.25 -12.31 -0.86
C ASN A 144 -10.60 -13.04 -0.90
N ARG A 145 -10.84 -13.97 -1.85
CA ARG A 145 -12.12 -14.70 -1.96
C ARG A 145 -12.55 -15.45 -0.68
N GLY A 146 -11.59 -15.92 0.11
CA GLY A 146 -11.85 -16.57 1.41
C GLY A 146 -11.81 -15.63 2.61
N SER A 147 -11.67 -14.32 2.39
CA SER A 147 -11.65 -13.32 3.47
C SER A 147 -13.05 -13.01 3.97
N ARG A 148 -13.21 -12.78 5.27
CA ARG A 148 -14.47 -12.27 5.85
C ARG A 148 -14.84 -10.89 5.31
N PHE A 149 -13.87 -10.15 4.77
CA PHE A 149 -14.07 -8.83 4.17
C PHE A 149 -14.43 -8.90 2.67
N PHE A 150 -14.48 -10.08 2.06
CA PHE A 150 -14.68 -10.21 0.62
C PHE A 150 -15.97 -9.53 0.13
N GLY A 151 -17.09 -9.79 0.81
CA GLY A 151 -18.39 -9.19 0.46
C GLY A 151 -18.43 -7.67 0.59
N TYR A 152 -17.53 -7.08 1.40
CA TYR A 152 -17.37 -5.63 1.45
C TYR A 152 -16.74 -5.10 0.16
N TYR A 153 -15.67 -5.73 -0.33
CA TYR A 153 -15.02 -5.33 -1.58
C TYR A 153 -15.92 -5.53 -2.80
N GLU A 154 -16.77 -6.56 -2.82
CA GLU A 154 -17.77 -6.75 -3.87
C GLU A 154 -18.79 -5.60 -3.92
N LYS A 155 -19.30 -5.19 -2.75
CA LYS A 155 -20.21 -4.04 -2.65
C LYS A 155 -19.53 -2.75 -3.14
N LEU A 156 -18.28 -2.52 -2.73
CA LEU A 156 -17.50 -1.36 -3.16
C LEU A 156 -17.30 -1.34 -4.68
N ALA A 157 -17.06 -2.51 -5.29
CA ALA A 157 -16.95 -2.64 -6.74
C ALA A 157 -18.28 -2.35 -7.46
N GLY A 158 -19.40 -2.87 -6.95
CA GLY A 158 -20.73 -2.59 -7.50
C GLY A 158 -21.09 -1.09 -7.45
N GLN A 159 -20.77 -0.42 -6.34
CA GLN A 159 -20.97 1.03 -6.20
C GLN A 159 -20.07 1.85 -7.13
N SER A 160 -18.83 1.42 -7.31
CA SER A 160 -17.91 2.06 -8.26
C SER A 160 -18.45 1.99 -9.69
N GLN A 161 -18.98 0.84 -10.11
CA GLN A 161 -19.61 0.68 -11.43
C GLN A 161 -20.87 1.55 -11.59
N LEU A 162 -21.71 1.67 -10.55
CA LEU A 162 -22.88 2.55 -10.57
C LEU A 162 -22.52 4.04 -10.65
N GLY A 163 -21.41 4.46 -10.05
CA GLY A 163 -20.86 5.81 -10.19
C GLY A 163 -20.40 6.13 -11.62
N PHE A 164 -19.87 5.14 -12.35
CA PHE A 164 -19.53 5.29 -13.77
C PHE A 164 -20.75 5.35 -14.70
N VAL A 165 -21.89 4.76 -14.31
CA VAL A 165 -23.14 4.83 -15.10
C VAL A 165 -23.85 6.18 -14.93
N ASN A 166 -23.58 6.92 -13.84
CA ASN A 166 -24.30 8.16 -13.51
C ASN A 166 -23.44 9.44 -13.44
N GLY A 167 -22.17 9.47 -13.85
CA GLY A 167 -21.42 10.73 -13.80
C GLY A 167 -20.01 10.78 -14.38
N ILE A 168 -19.91 11.56 -15.47
CA ILE A 168 -18.75 12.34 -15.93
C ILE A 168 -17.63 11.57 -16.63
N SER A 169 -17.85 11.37 -17.94
CA SER A 169 -16.81 11.62 -18.94
C SER A 169 -16.32 13.07 -18.80
N LYS A 170 -15.04 13.26 -18.47
CA LYS A 170 -14.30 14.43 -18.92
C LYS A 170 -12.91 14.00 -19.38
N ALA A 171 -12.63 14.42 -20.61
CA ALA A 171 -11.41 14.29 -21.38
C ALA A 171 -10.18 14.89 -20.69
#